data_AF-G2TLW4-F1
#
_entry.id   AF-G2TLW4-F1
#
_cell.length_a   1.000
_cell.length_b   1.000
_cell.length_c   1.000
_cell.angle_alpha   90.00
_cell.angle_beta   90.00
_cell.angle_gamma   90.00
#
_symmetry.space_group_name_H-M   'P 1'
#
loop_
_entity.id
_entity.type
_entity.pdbx_description
1 polymer ?
#
loop_
_entity_poly.entity_id
_entity_poly.type
_entity_poly.pdbx_seq_one_letter_code
_entity_poly.pdbx_strand_id
1 'polypeptide(L)'
;MVMGLSVILLLVLCLPFTKIVERNLEAFLFVMGVAACIVSRSFSWHLVQEALLHPLNITIAVLAMGLLFRWFEKPIEKGISRISHAMPFRLFIALFVIILGLLSSVITAIVAAIVLVTIIRFLRLDRKTEVRLVVLACFAIGLGAVLTPIGEPLSTIVVSKLDADFFYLLRLTGTSVIPAVILFGVLAALIVKPGQYTSAMETAAGKEPSIASKEDEGLKAEPASESYKEIVIRSFKIYLFVMALTLLGAGFEPFIEAYLLDLNPLVLYWINMVSAVLDNATLAAAEISPAMGDKAIQDILMGLLISGGMLVPGNIPNIIAAGKLKISSIEYARFAFPLGLAAMVVYFAIILFLV
;
A
#
# COMPACT_ATOMS: atom_id res chain seq x y z
N MET A 1 -3.41 -26.61 -19.39
CA MET A 1 -2.96 -25.98 -18.13
C MET A 1 -2.32 -24.62 -18.40
N VAL A 2 -1.11 -24.57 -18.98
CA VAL A 2 -0.35 -23.31 -19.21
C VAL A 2 -1.18 -22.22 -19.90
N MET A 3 -1.75 -22.48 -21.09
CA MET A 3 -2.57 -21.46 -21.76
C MET A 3 -3.76 -20.98 -20.92
N GLY A 4 -4.37 -21.86 -20.13
CA GLY A 4 -5.48 -21.48 -19.24
C GLY A 4 -5.01 -20.58 -18.11
N LEU A 5 -3.89 -20.90 -17.47
CA LEU A 5 -3.28 -20.04 -16.44
C LEU A 5 -2.80 -18.71 -17.03
N SER A 6 -2.22 -18.69 -18.23
CA SER A 6 -1.84 -17.43 -18.89
C SER A 6 -3.04 -16.53 -19.19
N VAL A 7 -4.17 -17.10 -19.62
CA VAL A 7 -5.42 -16.35 -19.81
C VAL A 7 -5.94 -15.83 -18.47
N ILE A 8 -5.95 -16.67 -17.43
CA ILE A 8 -6.36 -16.25 -16.08
C ILE A 8 -5.46 -15.12 -15.58
N LEU A 9 -4.15 -15.22 -15.75
CA LEU A 9 -3.19 -14.17 -15.38
C LEU A 9 -3.51 -12.87 -16.10
N LEU A 10 -3.67 -12.89 -17.43
CA LEU A 10 -4.05 -11.70 -18.19
C LEU A 10 -5.37 -11.08 -17.72
N LEU A 11 -6.37 -11.91 -17.41
CA LEU A 11 -7.66 -11.45 -16.90
C LEU A 11 -7.50 -10.81 -15.51
N VAL A 12 -6.76 -11.43 -14.60
CA VAL A 12 -6.50 -10.92 -13.25
C VAL A 12 -5.71 -9.60 -13.33
N LEU A 13 -4.78 -9.46 -14.26
CA LEU A 13 -4.00 -8.24 -14.45
C LEU A 13 -4.78 -7.11 -15.14
N CYS A 14 -5.67 -7.40 -16.09
CA CYS A 14 -6.32 -6.38 -16.92
C CYS A 14 -7.77 -6.04 -16.52
N LEU A 15 -8.54 -6.98 -15.98
CA LEU A 15 -9.95 -6.73 -15.65
C LEU A 15 -10.18 -5.82 -14.43
N PRO A 16 -9.29 -5.73 -13.41
CA PRO A 16 -9.46 -4.79 -12.30
C PRO A 16 -9.59 -3.33 -12.73
N PHE A 17 -9.14 -2.95 -13.93
CA PHE A 17 -9.32 -1.61 -14.49
C PHE A 17 -10.76 -1.30 -14.93
N THR A 18 -11.65 -2.29 -14.93
CA THR A 18 -13.07 -2.08 -15.23
C THR A 18 -13.84 -1.76 -13.95
N LYS A 19 -14.70 -0.73 -13.98
CA LYS A 19 -15.49 -0.28 -12.81
C LYS A 19 -16.33 -1.39 -12.15
N ILE A 20 -16.73 -2.40 -12.94
CA ILE A 20 -17.55 -3.52 -12.46
C ILE A 20 -16.72 -4.43 -11.56
N VAL A 21 -15.51 -4.77 -12.01
CA VAL A 21 -14.58 -5.65 -11.31
C VAL A 21 -13.92 -4.91 -10.15
N GLU A 22 -13.50 -3.66 -10.35
CA GLU A 22 -12.96 -2.80 -9.29
C GLU A 22 -13.87 -2.75 -8.05
N ARG A 23 -15.19 -2.63 -8.26
CA ARG A 23 -16.17 -2.55 -7.17
C ARG A 23 -16.36 -3.87 -6.40
N ASN A 24 -16.03 -5.00 -7.02
CA ASN A 24 -16.24 -6.35 -6.50
C ASN A 24 -14.96 -7.19 -6.61
N LEU A 25 -13.82 -6.56 -6.37
CA LEU A 25 -12.50 -7.13 -6.64
C LEU A 25 -12.28 -8.42 -5.85
N GLU A 26 -12.79 -8.48 -4.62
CA GLU A 26 -12.70 -9.66 -3.75
C GLU A 26 -13.43 -10.87 -4.36
N ALA A 27 -14.64 -10.65 -4.89
CA ALA A 27 -15.42 -11.70 -5.52
C ALA A 27 -14.81 -12.12 -6.88
N PHE A 28 -14.30 -11.17 -7.65
CA PHE A 28 -13.60 -11.46 -8.90
C PHE A 28 -12.37 -12.32 -8.66
N LEU A 29 -11.49 -11.91 -7.74
CA LEU A 29 -10.30 -12.69 -7.40
C LEU A 29 -10.67 -14.08 -6.89
N PHE A 30 -11.76 -14.22 -6.13
CA PHE A 30 -12.22 -15.52 -5.67
C PHE A 30 -12.60 -16.43 -6.85
N VAL A 31 -13.38 -15.92 -7.80
CA VAL A 31 -13.75 -16.66 -9.01
C VAL A 31 -12.51 -17.04 -9.82
N MET A 32 -11.56 -16.12 -9.99
CA MET A 32 -10.32 -16.37 -10.70
C MET A 32 -9.42 -17.37 -9.97
N GLY A 33 -9.38 -17.34 -8.64
CA GLY A 33 -8.65 -18.29 -7.81
C GLY A 33 -9.21 -19.69 -7.92
N VAL A 34 -10.55 -19.84 -7.82
CA VAL A 34 -11.23 -21.12 -8.06
C VAL A 34 -10.97 -21.61 -9.48
N ALA A 35 -11.07 -20.74 -10.49
CA ALA A 35 -10.79 -21.10 -11.88
C ALA A 35 -9.33 -21.56 -12.07
N ALA A 36 -8.37 -20.88 -11.43
CA ALA A 36 -6.96 -21.23 -11.47
C ALA A 36 -6.74 -22.63 -10.87
N CYS A 37 -7.29 -22.90 -9.68
CA CYS A 37 -7.21 -24.22 -9.04
C CYS A 37 -7.85 -25.35 -9.87
N ILE A 38 -8.94 -25.07 -10.60
CA ILE A 38 -9.56 -26.05 -11.52
C ILE A 38 -8.63 -26.32 -12.71
N VAL A 39 -8.07 -25.29 -13.32
CA VAL A 39 -7.21 -25.39 -14.50
C VAL A 39 -5.86 -26.04 -14.18
N SER A 40 -5.29 -25.74 -13.01
CA SER A 40 -4.04 -26.30 -12.51
C SER A 40 -4.21 -27.68 -11.86
N ARG A 41 -5.45 -28.07 -11.54
CA ARG A 41 -5.79 -29.27 -10.74
C ARG A 41 -5.14 -29.26 -9.35
N SER A 42 -4.95 -28.08 -8.74
CA SER A 42 -4.36 -27.94 -7.40
C SER A 42 -5.38 -28.06 -6.25
N PHE A 43 -6.66 -28.33 -6.56
CA PHE A 43 -7.68 -28.54 -5.52
C PHE A 43 -7.35 -29.75 -4.64
N SER A 44 -7.13 -29.48 -3.36
CA SER A 44 -6.99 -30.48 -2.31
C SER A 44 -7.86 -30.10 -1.11
N TRP A 45 -8.24 -31.09 -0.30
CA TRP A 45 -8.96 -30.80 0.94
C TRP A 45 -8.15 -29.90 1.88
N HIS A 46 -6.83 -30.09 1.89
CA HIS A 46 -5.90 -29.24 2.62
C HIS A 46 -5.99 -27.77 2.18
N LEU A 47 -5.95 -27.51 0.87
CA LEU A 47 -6.07 -26.16 0.32
C LEU A 47 -7.42 -25.49 0.67
N VAL A 48 -8.52 -26.26 0.65
CA VAL A 48 -9.84 -25.74 1.05
C VAL A 48 -9.84 -25.34 2.52
N GLN A 49 -9.29 -26.18 3.39
CA GLN A 49 -9.17 -25.88 4.81
C GLN A 49 -8.27 -24.65 5.04
N GLU A 50 -7.15 -24.57 4.35
CA GLU A 50 -6.20 -23.46 4.43
C GLU A 50 -6.83 -22.15 3.97
N ALA A 51 -7.49 -22.13 2.82
CA ALA A 51 -8.20 -20.97 2.29
C ALA A 51 -9.34 -20.48 3.22
N LEU A 52 -9.90 -21.34 4.07
CA LEU A 52 -10.93 -20.96 5.03
C LEU A 52 -10.35 -20.49 6.38
N LEU A 53 -9.25 -21.11 6.85
CA LEU A 53 -8.67 -20.87 8.18
C LEU A 53 -7.64 -19.74 8.20
N HIS A 54 -6.74 -19.65 7.22
CA HIS A 54 -5.72 -18.60 7.16
C HIS A 54 -6.29 -17.18 7.26
N PRO A 55 -7.34 -16.85 6.49
CA PRO A 55 -7.93 -15.52 6.55
C PRO A 55 -8.49 -15.16 7.92
N LEU A 56 -8.83 -16.12 8.79
CA LEU A 56 -9.41 -15.83 10.12
C LEU A 56 -8.44 -15.04 11.01
N ASN A 57 -7.20 -15.52 11.13
CA ASN A 57 -6.20 -14.89 12.00
C ASN A 57 -5.92 -13.44 11.58
N ILE A 58 -5.75 -13.24 10.27
CA ILE A 58 -5.56 -11.91 9.68
C ILE A 58 -6.80 -11.04 9.89
N THR A 59 -7.99 -11.57 9.63
CA THR A 59 -9.25 -10.81 9.75
C THR A 59 -9.48 -10.36 11.19
N ILE A 60 -9.19 -11.22 12.17
CA ILE A 60 -9.28 -10.87 13.59
C ILE A 60 -8.27 -9.79 13.94
N ALA A 61 -7.02 -9.89 13.47
CA ALA A 61 -6.00 -8.87 13.69
C ALA A 61 -6.42 -7.52 13.09
N VAL A 62 -6.91 -7.52 11.85
CA VAL A 62 -7.38 -6.29 11.18
C VAL A 62 -8.62 -5.71 11.86
N LEU A 63 -9.57 -6.56 12.29
CA LEU A 63 -10.74 -6.12 13.05
C LEU A 63 -10.33 -5.47 14.37
N ALA A 64 -9.45 -6.13 15.14
CA ALA A 64 -8.94 -5.63 16.41
C ALA A 64 -8.22 -4.28 16.24
N MET A 65 -7.36 -4.16 15.23
CA MET A 65 -6.65 -2.92 14.94
C MET A 65 -7.57 -1.81 14.44
N GLY A 66 -8.57 -2.13 13.61
CA GLY A 66 -9.58 -1.17 13.17
C GLY A 66 -10.40 -0.61 14.34
N LEU A 67 -10.80 -1.47 15.28
CA LEU A 67 -11.48 -1.05 16.52
C LEU A 67 -10.57 -0.20 17.41
N LEU A 68 -9.32 -0.63 17.60
CA LEU A 68 -8.33 0.11 18.38
C LEU A 68 -8.13 1.51 17.80
N PHE A 69 -7.94 1.62 16.48
CA PHE A 69 -7.80 2.92 15.81
C PHE A 69 -9.01 3.82 16.05
N ARG A 70 -10.23 3.31 15.85
CA ARG A 70 -11.45 4.10 16.09
C ARG A 70 -11.53 4.64 17.52
N TRP A 71 -11.09 3.87 18.52
CA TRP A 71 -11.07 4.33 19.91
C TRP A 71 -10.00 5.39 20.18
N PHE A 72 -8.87 5.34 19.47
CA PHE A 72 -7.73 6.24 19.65
C PHE A 72 -7.63 7.36 18.59
N GLU A 73 -8.57 7.47 17.66
CA GLU A 73 -8.58 8.48 16.59
C GLU A 73 -8.46 9.91 17.12
N LYS A 74 -9.36 10.31 18.02
CA LYS A 74 -9.37 11.65 18.64
C LYS A 74 -8.10 11.99 19.44
N PRO A 75 -7.55 11.11 20.29
CA PRO A 75 -6.29 11.41 20.97
C PRO A 75 -5.09 11.45 20.01
N ILE A 76 -5.07 10.63 18.95
CA ILE A 76 -4.03 10.68 17.90
C ILE A 76 -4.07 12.05 17.21
N GLU A 77 -5.25 12.51 16.77
CA GLU A 77 -5.41 13.83 16.12
C GLU A 77 -4.95 14.98 17.03
N LYS A 78 -5.35 14.96 18.31
CA LYS A 78 -4.94 15.98 19.29
C LYS A 78 -3.44 15.94 19.57
N GLY A 79 -2.83 14.76 19.58
CA GLY A 79 -1.38 14.58 19.75
C GLY A 79 -0.59 15.20 18.60
N ILE A 80 -1.00 14.93 17.36
CA ILE A 80 -0.36 15.48 16.16
C ILE A 80 -0.46 17.01 16.14
N SER A 81 -1.62 17.57 16.49
CA SER A 81 -1.83 19.02 16.58
C SER A 81 -0.87 19.69 17.58
N ARG A 82 -0.67 19.12 18.78
CA ARG A 82 0.25 19.67 19.78
C ARG A 82 1.72 19.62 19.35
N ILE A 83 2.14 18.50 18.75
CA ILE A 83 3.54 18.30 18.33
C ILE A 83 3.91 19.24 17.18
N SER A 84 2.96 19.56 16.30
CA SER A 84 3.20 20.46 15.16
C SER A 84 3.58 21.90 15.55
N HIS A 85 3.22 22.37 16.75
CA HIS A 85 3.48 23.74 17.19
C HIS A 85 4.88 23.95 17.82
N ALA A 86 5.62 22.87 18.12
CA ALA A 86 6.87 22.94 18.87
C ALA A 86 8.14 22.75 18.03
N MET A 87 8.03 22.55 16.71
CA MET A 87 9.16 22.11 15.88
C MET A 87 9.38 22.97 14.63
N PRO A 88 10.64 23.11 14.17
CA PRO A 88 10.94 23.76 12.90
C PRO A 88 10.34 22.97 11.73
N PHE A 89 9.81 23.68 10.74
CA PHE A 89 9.03 23.11 9.63
C PHE A 89 9.70 21.91 8.94
N ARG A 90 11.01 21.98 8.66
CA ARG A 90 11.74 20.88 8.00
C ARG A 90 11.80 19.62 8.86
N LEU A 91 12.05 19.78 10.17
CA LEU A 91 12.04 18.65 11.10
C LEU A 91 10.64 18.06 11.23
N PHE A 92 9.62 18.92 11.28
CA PHE A 92 8.23 18.48 11.28
C PHE A 92 7.92 17.63 10.05
N ILE A 93 8.26 18.09 8.84
CA ILE A 93 8.01 17.32 7.61
C ILE A 93 8.77 15.98 7.61
N ALA A 94 10.06 15.96 7.99
CA ALA A 94 10.81 14.72 8.08
C ALA A 94 10.17 13.73 9.04
N LEU A 95 9.96 14.14 10.29
CA LEU A 95 9.38 13.27 11.31
C LEU A 95 7.98 12.82 10.96
N PHE A 96 7.18 13.72 10.37
CA PHE A 96 5.84 13.38 9.88
C PHE A 96 5.88 12.24 8.86
N VAL A 97 6.72 12.34 7.82
CA VAL A 97 6.83 11.30 6.80
C VAL A 97 7.37 9.99 7.37
N ILE A 98 8.39 10.05 8.25
CA ILE A 98 9.00 8.85 8.84
C ILE A 98 8.02 8.15 9.78
N ILE A 99 7.42 8.89 10.70
CA ILE A 99 6.49 8.33 11.69
C ILE A 99 5.27 7.78 10.97
N LEU A 100 4.69 8.53 10.02
CA LEU A 100 3.51 8.07 9.29
C LEU A 100 3.82 6.84 8.43
N GLY A 101 5.01 6.80 7.80
CA GLY A 101 5.51 5.65 7.06
C GLY A 101 5.61 4.41 7.94
N LEU A 102 6.37 4.46 9.04
CA LEU A 102 6.53 3.31 9.93
C LEU A 102 5.22 2.89 10.62
N LEU A 103 4.41 3.86 11.04
CA LEU A 103 3.15 3.61 11.72
C LEU A 103 2.10 2.97 10.81
N SER A 104 2.20 3.15 9.48
CA SER A 104 1.29 2.52 8.51
C SER A 104 1.30 1.00 8.58
N SER A 105 2.40 0.38 9.02
CA SER A 105 2.48 -1.06 9.29
C SER A 105 1.55 -1.53 10.42
N VAL A 106 1.12 -0.62 11.29
CA VAL A 106 0.27 -0.91 12.46
C VAL A 106 -1.17 -0.50 12.18
N ILE A 107 -1.39 0.68 11.58
CA ILE A 107 -2.73 1.27 11.42
C ILE A 107 -3.36 1.07 10.03
N THR A 108 -2.62 0.48 9.08
CA THR A 108 -2.91 0.39 7.63
C THR A 108 -2.48 1.59 6.78
N ALA A 109 -2.13 1.30 5.51
CA ALA A 109 -1.82 2.30 4.49
C ALA A 109 -3.00 3.25 4.19
N ILE A 110 -4.25 2.74 4.29
CA ILE A 110 -5.47 3.52 4.06
C ILE A 110 -5.57 4.65 5.09
N VAL A 111 -5.49 4.29 6.37
CA VAL A 111 -5.61 5.24 7.48
C VAL A 111 -4.47 6.25 7.43
N ALA A 112 -3.23 5.78 7.22
CA ALA A 112 -2.07 6.66 7.09
C ALA A 112 -2.25 7.68 5.93
N ALA A 113 -2.79 7.27 4.79
CA ALA A 113 -3.07 8.16 3.67
C ALA A 113 -4.17 9.19 3.98
N ILE A 114 -5.20 8.84 4.75
CA ILE A 114 -6.23 9.80 5.19
C ILE A 114 -5.61 10.85 6.13
N VAL A 115 -4.80 10.42 7.09
CA VAL A 115 -4.06 11.33 7.99
C VAL A 115 -3.16 12.26 7.16
N LEU A 116 -2.46 11.73 6.15
CA LEU A 116 -1.69 12.52 5.20
C LEU A 116 -2.52 13.61 4.55
N VAL A 117 -3.64 13.24 3.91
CA VAL A 117 -4.55 14.17 3.23
C VAL A 117 -5.01 15.29 4.18
N THR A 118 -5.36 14.94 5.41
CA THR A 118 -5.79 15.90 6.42
C THR A 118 -4.69 16.91 6.73
N ILE A 119 -3.48 16.45 7.00
CA ILE A 119 -2.34 17.33 7.29
C ILE A 119 -1.97 18.22 6.10
N ILE A 120 -1.97 17.69 4.88
CA ILE A 120 -1.69 18.47 3.67
C ILE A 120 -2.64 19.66 3.52
N ARG A 121 -3.94 19.43 3.75
CA ARG A 121 -4.96 20.50 3.70
C ARG A 121 -4.72 21.59 4.74
N PHE A 122 -4.15 21.24 5.90
CA PHE A 122 -3.78 22.22 6.92
C PHE A 122 -2.52 23.01 6.58
N LEU A 123 -1.54 22.40 5.90
CA LEU A 123 -0.24 23.03 5.60
C LEU A 123 -0.32 24.13 4.52
N ARG A 124 -1.40 24.20 3.73
CA ARG A 124 -1.64 25.22 2.69
C ARG A 124 -0.41 25.48 1.79
N LEU A 125 0.15 24.41 1.25
CA LEU A 125 1.33 24.46 0.38
C LEU A 125 0.95 24.91 -1.03
N ASP A 126 1.93 25.43 -1.78
CA ASP A 126 1.74 25.58 -3.23
C ASP A 126 1.59 24.20 -3.89
N ARG A 127 0.86 24.14 -5.00
CA ARG A 127 0.49 22.87 -5.65
C ARG A 127 1.69 21.97 -5.96
N LYS A 128 2.83 22.55 -6.35
CA LYS A 128 4.02 21.77 -6.71
C LYS A 128 4.66 21.15 -5.47
N THR A 129 4.75 21.90 -4.38
CA THR A 129 5.28 21.42 -3.10
C THR A 129 4.33 20.42 -2.44
N GLU A 130 3.02 20.66 -2.52
CA GLU A 130 1.97 19.72 -2.08
C GLU A 130 2.14 18.35 -2.73
N VAL A 131 2.18 18.30 -4.06
CA VAL A 131 2.33 17.04 -4.82
C VAL A 131 3.61 16.30 -4.44
N ARG A 132 4.73 17.02 -4.28
CA ARG A 132 6.01 16.41 -3.88
C ARG A 132 5.97 15.80 -2.50
N LEU A 133 5.39 16.50 -1.52
CA LEU A 133 5.24 15.97 -0.16
C LEU A 133 4.32 14.75 -0.16
N VAL A 134 3.21 14.80 -0.88
CA VAL A 134 2.28 13.67 -1.02
C VAL A 134 3.00 12.46 -1.60
N VAL A 135 3.73 12.61 -2.71
CA VAL A 135 4.49 11.51 -3.32
C VAL A 135 5.48 10.89 -2.33
N LEU A 136 6.32 11.71 -1.68
CA LEU A 136 7.33 11.23 -0.73
C LEU A 136 6.69 10.50 0.47
N ALA A 137 5.59 11.04 0.99
CA ALA A 137 4.84 10.41 2.07
C ALA A 137 4.16 9.11 1.62
N CYS A 138 3.59 9.05 0.41
CA CYS A 138 2.98 7.85 -0.13
C CYS A 138 4.01 6.73 -0.36
N PHE A 139 5.22 7.05 -0.84
CA PHE A 139 6.32 6.08 -0.90
C PHE A 139 6.67 5.54 0.50
N ALA A 140 6.80 6.42 1.49
CA ALA A 140 7.09 6.03 2.87
C ALA A 140 5.97 5.17 3.49
N ILE A 141 4.70 5.50 3.23
CA ILE A 141 3.54 4.73 3.69
C ILE A 141 3.47 3.37 3.00
N GLY A 142 3.64 3.31 1.68
CA GLY A 142 3.62 2.04 0.94
C GLY A 142 4.74 1.10 1.40
N LEU A 143 5.97 1.63 1.50
CA LEU A 143 7.11 0.84 2.00
C LEU A 143 6.91 0.42 3.46
N GLY A 144 6.49 1.34 4.33
CA GLY A 144 6.30 1.03 5.74
C GLY A 144 5.17 0.03 5.98
N ALA A 145 4.09 0.09 5.20
CA ALA A 145 2.93 -0.78 5.37
C ALA A 145 3.28 -2.26 5.22
N VAL A 146 4.30 -2.60 4.41
CA VAL A 146 4.68 -4.00 4.22
C VAL A 146 5.23 -4.69 5.47
N LEU A 147 5.68 -3.94 6.47
CA LEU A 147 6.41 -4.48 7.62
C LEU A 147 5.58 -5.44 8.49
N THR A 148 4.24 -5.40 8.41
CA THR A 148 3.38 -6.39 9.05
C THR A 148 2.21 -6.76 8.14
N PRO A 149 1.59 -7.95 8.29
CA PRO A 149 0.45 -8.37 7.48
C PRO A 149 -0.80 -7.49 7.62
N ILE A 150 -0.82 -6.54 8.57
CA ILE A 150 -1.95 -5.63 8.78
C ILE A 150 -1.85 -4.41 7.87
N GLY A 151 -0.62 -3.99 7.49
CA GLY A 151 -0.40 -2.68 6.90
C GLY A 151 -1.03 -2.52 5.52
N GLU A 152 -0.91 -3.52 4.65
CA GLU A 152 -1.53 -3.51 3.33
C GLU A 152 -1.84 -4.91 2.78
N PRO A 153 -2.72 -5.03 1.77
CA PRO A 153 -3.09 -6.32 1.20
C PRO A 153 -1.89 -7.14 0.69
N LEU A 154 -0.88 -6.51 0.07
CA LEU A 154 0.33 -7.20 -0.38
C LEU A 154 1.01 -7.96 0.78
N SER A 155 1.26 -7.28 1.91
CA SER A 155 1.89 -7.93 3.07
C SER A 155 1.05 -9.06 3.65
N THR A 156 -0.27 -8.90 3.67
CA THR A 156 -1.20 -9.94 4.09
C THR A 156 -1.06 -11.19 3.22
N ILE A 157 -0.95 -11.02 1.91
CA ILE A 157 -0.86 -12.11 0.93
C ILE A 157 0.45 -12.85 1.10
N VAL A 158 1.56 -12.14 1.20
CA VAL A 158 2.88 -12.76 1.30
C VAL A 158 2.96 -13.64 2.55
N VAL A 159 2.51 -13.12 3.69
CA VAL A 159 2.50 -13.90 4.95
C VAL A 159 1.55 -15.09 4.85
N SER A 160 0.36 -14.90 4.27
CA SER A 160 -0.58 -16.01 4.10
C SER A 160 -0.08 -17.07 3.12
N LYS A 161 0.63 -16.69 2.05
CA LYS A 161 1.08 -17.60 1.01
C LYS A 161 2.29 -18.43 1.44
N LEU A 162 3.13 -17.85 2.30
CA LEU A 162 4.32 -18.51 2.83
C LEU A 162 4.05 -19.25 4.14
N ASP A 163 2.80 -19.29 4.61
CA ASP A 163 2.42 -19.77 5.95
C ASP A 163 3.36 -19.24 7.05
N ALA A 164 3.63 -17.94 7.01
CA ALA A 164 4.65 -17.30 7.84
C ALA A 164 4.04 -16.67 9.11
N ASP A 165 4.87 -16.45 10.13
CA ASP A 165 4.43 -15.73 11.32
C ASP A 165 4.29 -14.22 11.07
N PHE A 166 3.57 -13.56 11.99
CA PHE A 166 3.25 -12.14 11.93
C PHE A 166 4.45 -11.21 11.70
N PHE A 167 5.63 -11.56 12.23
CA PHE A 167 6.82 -10.71 12.16
C PHE A 167 7.79 -11.12 11.04
N TYR A 168 7.41 -12.08 10.18
CA TYR A 168 8.24 -12.53 9.07
C TYR A 168 8.68 -11.37 8.16
N LEU A 169 7.75 -10.56 7.67
CA LEU A 169 8.06 -9.43 6.78
C LEU A 169 8.92 -8.36 7.44
N LEU A 170 8.75 -8.13 8.75
CA LEU A 170 9.60 -7.22 9.52
C LEU A 170 11.06 -7.72 9.53
N ARG A 171 11.27 -9.02 9.72
CA ARG A 171 12.62 -9.62 9.71
C ARG A 171 13.21 -9.66 8.30
N LEU A 172 12.39 -9.96 7.30
CA LEU A 172 12.82 -10.08 5.90
C LEU A 172 13.16 -8.73 5.27
N THR A 173 12.23 -7.78 5.35
CA THR A 173 12.31 -6.51 4.60
C THR A 173 12.72 -5.32 5.47
N GLY A 174 12.68 -5.43 6.80
CA GLY A 174 12.88 -4.31 7.72
C GLY A 174 14.22 -3.60 7.56
N THR A 175 15.29 -4.35 7.27
CA THR A 175 16.64 -3.79 7.02
C THR A 175 16.71 -2.95 5.74
N SER A 176 15.81 -3.18 4.78
CA SER A 176 15.71 -2.42 3.53
C SER A 176 14.68 -1.30 3.60
N VAL A 177 13.52 -1.60 4.19
CA VAL A 177 12.36 -0.71 4.25
C VAL A 177 12.57 0.43 5.24
N ILE A 178 13.05 0.16 6.47
CA ILE A 178 13.18 1.20 7.49
C ILE A 178 14.15 2.32 7.04
N PRO A 179 15.36 2.00 6.51
CA PRO A 179 16.23 3.03 5.95
C PRO A 179 15.62 3.79 4.78
N ALA A 180 14.87 3.12 3.90
CA ALA A 180 14.18 3.77 2.79
C ALA A 180 13.11 4.75 3.27
N VAL A 181 12.30 4.38 4.27
CA VAL A 181 11.31 5.27 4.90
C VAL A 181 11.99 6.49 5.52
N ILE A 182 13.11 6.29 6.22
CA ILE A 182 13.92 7.39 6.78
C ILE A 182 14.44 8.31 5.67
N LEU A 183 14.96 7.73 4.58
CA LEU A 183 15.47 8.48 3.43
C LEU A 183 14.37 9.33 2.78
N PHE A 184 13.17 8.79 2.57
CA PHE A 184 12.04 9.56 2.04
C PHE A 184 11.64 10.71 2.96
N GLY A 185 11.71 10.53 4.28
CA GLY A 185 11.50 11.61 5.24
C GLY A 185 12.56 12.71 5.17
N VAL A 186 13.84 12.34 5.09
CA VAL A 186 14.93 13.30 4.91
C VAL A 186 14.78 14.04 3.58
N LEU A 187 14.49 13.33 2.48
CA LEU A 187 14.22 13.94 1.18
C LEU A 187 13.04 14.91 1.24
N ALA A 188 11.97 14.57 1.98
CA ALA A 188 10.84 15.47 2.18
C ALA A 188 11.26 16.77 2.88
N ALA A 189 12.05 16.69 3.95
CA ALA A 189 12.56 17.89 4.63
C ALA A 189 13.46 18.78 3.76
N LEU A 190 14.18 18.20 2.79
CA LEU A 190 15.07 18.94 1.89
C LEU A 190 14.32 19.56 0.70
N ILE A 191 13.36 18.83 0.13
CA ILE A 191 12.64 19.22 -1.09
C ILE A 191 11.44 20.12 -0.78
N VAL A 192 10.75 19.87 0.32
CA VAL A 192 9.56 20.61 0.73
C VAL A 192 10.01 21.91 1.39
N LYS A 193 9.93 22.98 0.60
CA LYS A 193 10.19 24.32 1.12
C LYS A 193 8.96 24.77 1.91
N PRO A 194 9.14 25.51 3.03
CA PRO A 194 8.04 26.26 3.57
C PRO A 194 7.55 27.17 2.43
N GLY A 195 6.30 27.00 2.00
CA GLY A 195 5.64 27.97 1.14
C GLY A 195 5.48 29.29 1.90
N GLN A 196 4.46 30.08 1.57
CA GLN A 196 3.98 31.10 2.50
C GLN A 196 3.43 30.44 3.78
N TYR A 197 4.32 29.93 4.63
CA TYR A 197 4.11 29.73 6.06
C TYR A 197 4.08 31.12 6.71
N THR A 198 3.32 32.03 6.13
CA THR A 198 3.07 33.36 6.64
C THR A 198 1.99 33.18 7.67
N SER A 199 2.38 33.11 8.95
CA SER A 199 1.65 33.68 10.10
C SER A 199 0.12 33.47 10.20
N ALA A 200 -0.46 32.49 9.49
CA ALA A 200 -1.90 32.23 9.50
C ALA A 200 -2.31 31.41 10.73
N MET A 201 -1.34 30.79 11.42
CA MET A 201 -1.56 30.12 12.70
C MET A 201 -1.57 31.12 13.88
N GLU A 202 -0.94 32.29 13.75
CA GLU A 202 -1.03 33.37 14.75
C GLU A 202 -2.35 34.15 14.66
N THR A 203 -3.00 34.19 13.49
CA THR A 203 -4.30 34.89 13.29
C THR A 203 -5.53 33.98 13.31
N ALA A 204 -5.39 32.66 13.46
CA ALA A 204 -6.52 31.73 13.53
C ALA A 204 -7.14 31.60 14.93
N ALA A 205 -6.73 32.43 15.90
CA ALA A 205 -7.29 32.48 17.24
C ALA A 205 -8.67 33.19 17.34
N GLY A 206 -9.41 33.35 16.23
CA GLY A 206 -10.68 34.09 16.30
C GLY A 206 -11.67 34.00 15.14
N LYS A 207 -11.47 33.14 14.13
CA LYS A 207 -12.48 32.95 13.08
C LYS A 207 -12.62 31.48 12.72
N GLU A 208 -13.75 30.91 13.12
CA GLU A 208 -14.27 29.68 12.53
C GLU A 208 -14.26 29.80 11.00
N PRO A 209 -13.86 28.76 10.25
CA PRO A 209 -13.98 28.78 8.81
C PRO A 209 -15.47 28.77 8.46
N SER A 210 -15.98 29.92 8.03
CA SER A 210 -17.30 30.04 7.42
C SER A 210 -17.34 29.15 6.18
N ILE A 211 -18.13 28.09 6.26
CA ILE A 211 -18.49 27.23 5.14
C ILE A 211 -19.35 28.07 4.19
N ALA A 212 -18.71 28.62 3.16
CA ALA A 212 -19.42 29.23 2.04
C ALA A 212 -19.81 28.12 1.06
N SER A 213 -21.11 27.87 0.99
CA SER A 213 -21.79 27.02 0.03
C SER A 213 -21.79 27.65 -1.36
N LYS A 214 -21.53 26.84 -2.40
CA LYS A 214 -22.50 26.50 -3.45
C LYS A 214 -21.89 25.60 -4.54
N GLU A 215 -22.65 24.54 -4.83
CA GLU A 215 -22.80 23.85 -6.12
C GLU A 215 -21.57 23.12 -6.68
N ASP A 216 -21.42 21.85 -6.27
CA ASP A 216 -21.03 20.77 -7.18
C ASP A 216 -21.59 19.44 -6.64
N GLU A 217 -22.53 18.87 -7.39
CA GLU A 217 -23.09 17.54 -7.18
C GLU A 217 -22.02 16.48 -7.50
N GLY A 218 -21.40 15.89 -6.47
CA GLY A 218 -20.49 14.77 -6.70
C GLY A 218 -19.70 14.34 -5.48
N LEU A 219 -20.05 13.17 -4.96
CA LEU A 219 -19.41 12.41 -3.88
C LEU A 219 -19.53 13.02 -2.46
N LYS A 220 -20.49 12.45 -1.74
CA LYS A 220 -20.65 12.55 -0.28
C LYS A 220 -19.30 12.40 0.39
N ALA A 221 -18.89 13.44 1.12
CA ALA A 221 -17.80 13.35 2.08
C ALA A 221 -18.19 12.34 3.16
N GLU A 222 -17.54 11.18 3.17
CA GLU A 222 -17.63 10.24 4.29
C GLU A 222 -17.02 10.88 5.56
N PRO A 223 -17.59 10.62 6.75
CA PRO A 223 -17.10 11.17 8.01
C PRO A 223 -15.66 10.72 8.31
N ALA A 224 -14.92 11.54 9.05
CA ALA A 224 -13.52 11.30 9.42
C ALA A 224 -13.29 9.99 10.22
N SER A 225 -14.34 9.49 10.87
CA SER A 225 -14.32 8.26 11.68
C SER A 225 -15.09 7.15 10.98
N GLU A 226 -14.42 6.03 10.74
CA GLU A 226 -15.00 4.82 10.14
C GLU A 226 -16.06 4.21 11.07
N SER A 227 -17.25 3.93 10.55
CA SER A 227 -18.35 3.32 11.31
C SER A 227 -17.99 1.90 11.81
N TYR A 228 -18.50 1.46 12.97
CA TYR A 228 -18.31 0.07 13.43
C TYR A 228 -18.81 -0.93 12.37
N LYS A 229 -19.90 -0.56 11.68
CA LYS A 229 -20.44 -1.34 10.55
C LYS A 229 -19.45 -1.40 9.38
N GLU A 230 -18.78 -0.29 9.07
CA GLU A 230 -17.78 -0.22 8.01
C GLU A 230 -16.54 -1.05 8.36
N ILE A 231 -16.04 -0.95 9.61
CA ILE A 231 -14.93 -1.76 10.11
C ILE A 231 -15.24 -3.26 9.95
N VAL A 232 -16.42 -3.71 10.37
CA VAL A 232 -16.83 -5.13 10.25
C VAL A 232 -16.95 -5.56 8.79
N ILE A 233 -17.59 -4.75 7.93
CA ILE A 233 -17.73 -5.05 6.50
C ILE A 233 -16.35 -5.12 5.83
N ARG A 234 -15.43 -4.21 6.18
CA ARG A 234 -14.07 -4.18 5.65
C ARG A 234 -13.29 -5.40 6.08
N SER A 235 -13.34 -5.77 7.36
CA SER A 235 -12.72 -7.00 7.87
C SER A 235 -13.24 -8.23 7.12
N PHE A 236 -14.55 -8.31 6.86
CA PHE A 236 -15.11 -9.40 6.06
C PHE A 236 -14.65 -9.38 4.59
N LYS A 237 -14.55 -8.19 3.97
CA LYS A 237 -13.98 -8.06 2.62
C LYS A 237 -12.54 -8.53 2.57
N ILE A 238 -11.74 -8.22 3.60
CA ILE A 238 -10.36 -8.70 3.75
C ILE A 238 -10.35 -10.22 3.90
N TYR A 239 -11.26 -10.82 4.67
CA TYR A 239 -11.41 -12.27 4.74
C TYR A 239 -11.59 -12.89 3.34
N LEU A 240 -12.57 -12.40 2.57
CA LEU A 240 -12.85 -12.90 1.21
C LEU A 240 -11.66 -12.69 0.27
N PHE A 241 -10.99 -11.55 0.40
CA PHE A 241 -9.82 -11.21 -0.41
C PHE A 241 -8.64 -12.14 -0.10
N VAL A 242 -8.32 -12.39 1.17
CA VAL A 242 -7.25 -13.32 1.53
C VAL A 242 -7.60 -14.74 1.10
N MET A 243 -8.84 -15.20 1.31
CA MET A 243 -9.32 -16.50 0.82
C MET A 243 -9.15 -16.64 -0.70
N ALA A 244 -9.58 -15.62 -1.45
CA ALA A 244 -9.43 -15.58 -2.90
C ALA A 244 -7.98 -15.72 -3.36
N LEU A 245 -7.06 -15.09 -2.64
CA LEU A 245 -5.65 -15.08 -2.98
C LEU A 245 -4.89 -16.29 -2.50
N THR A 246 -5.32 -16.95 -1.42
CA THR A 246 -4.85 -18.30 -1.08
C THR A 246 -5.14 -19.26 -2.23
N LEU A 247 -6.37 -19.23 -2.76
CA LEU A 247 -6.74 -20.02 -3.93
C LEU A 247 -5.97 -19.60 -5.19
N LEU A 248 -5.87 -18.30 -5.46
CA LEU A 248 -5.16 -17.81 -6.64
C LEU A 248 -3.67 -18.18 -6.60
N GLY A 249 -3.04 -18.08 -5.42
CA GLY A 249 -1.65 -18.43 -5.19
C GLY A 249 -1.37 -19.90 -5.45
N ALA A 250 -2.20 -20.80 -4.89
CA ALA A 250 -2.11 -22.24 -5.14
C ALA A 250 -2.52 -22.63 -6.58
N GLY A 251 -3.41 -21.85 -7.20
CA GLY A 251 -3.80 -22.03 -8.59
C GLY A 251 -2.66 -21.71 -9.57
N PHE A 252 -1.86 -20.68 -9.27
CA PHE A 252 -0.71 -20.29 -10.08
C PHE A 252 0.59 -21.00 -9.74
N GLU A 253 0.67 -21.73 -8.63
CA GLU A 253 1.90 -22.41 -8.20
C GLU A 253 2.57 -23.25 -9.31
N PRO A 254 1.84 -24.10 -10.08
CA PRO A 254 2.47 -24.83 -11.20
C PRO A 254 2.96 -23.94 -12.34
N PHE A 255 2.40 -22.75 -12.51
CA PHE A 255 2.88 -21.76 -13.49
C PHE A 255 4.14 -21.06 -12.97
N ILE A 256 4.18 -20.71 -11.69
CA ILE A 256 5.34 -20.10 -11.04
C ILE A 256 6.52 -21.06 -11.07
N GLU A 257 6.30 -22.32 -10.71
CA GLU A 257 7.34 -23.35 -10.74
C GLU A 257 7.93 -23.56 -12.14
N ALA A 258 7.08 -23.52 -13.18
CA ALA A 258 7.50 -23.78 -14.54
C ALA A 258 8.23 -22.60 -15.22
N TYR A 259 7.97 -21.36 -14.81
CA TYR A 259 8.43 -20.17 -15.54
C TYR A 259 9.12 -19.10 -14.70
N LEU A 260 8.87 -19.04 -13.40
CA LEU A 260 9.35 -17.98 -12.51
C LEU A 260 10.47 -18.44 -11.56
N LEU A 261 10.51 -19.71 -11.15
CA LEU A 261 11.55 -20.19 -10.21
C LEU A 261 12.97 -20.14 -10.79
N ASP A 262 13.14 -20.48 -12.07
CA ASP A 262 14.45 -20.46 -12.73
C ASP A 262 14.83 -19.06 -13.25
N LEU A 263 13.91 -18.08 -13.17
CA LEU A 263 14.21 -16.70 -13.53
C LEU A 263 15.11 -16.08 -12.47
N ASN A 264 16.13 -15.36 -12.93
CA ASN A 264 17.01 -14.62 -12.05
C ASN A 264 16.19 -13.57 -11.26
N PRO A 265 16.24 -13.55 -9.91
CA PRO A 265 15.53 -12.56 -9.10
C PRO A 265 15.81 -11.10 -9.49
N LEU A 266 17.01 -10.84 -10.03
CA LEU A 266 17.38 -9.53 -10.57
C LEU A 266 16.55 -9.13 -11.80
N VAL A 267 16.14 -10.10 -12.62
CA VAL A 267 15.25 -9.84 -13.76
C VAL A 267 13.82 -9.61 -13.28
N LEU A 268 13.35 -10.40 -12.32
CA LEU A 268 12.04 -10.22 -11.70
C LEU A 268 11.91 -8.85 -11.05
N TYR A 269 12.95 -8.39 -10.34
CA TYR A 269 13.02 -7.06 -9.78
C TYR A 269 12.66 -5.96 -10.80
N TRP A 270 13.18 -6.05 -12.03
CA TRP A 270 12.91 -5.08 -13.09
C TRP A 270 11.57 -5.31 -13.80
N ILE A 271 11.16 -6.57 -14.01
CA ILE A 271 9.83 -6.89 -14.53
C ILE A 271 8.74 -6.29 -13.62
N ASN A 272 9.01 -6.24 -12.32
CA ASN A 272 8.10 -5.69 -11.31
C ASN A 272 7.88 -4.18 -11.44
N MET A 273 8.53 -3.49 -12.38
CA MET A 273 8.09 -2.17 -12.84
C MET A 273 6.64 -2.15 -13.35
N VAL A 274 6.12 -3.30 -13.80
CA VAL A 274 4.71 -3.47 -14.19
C VAL A 274 3.75 -3.16 -13.03
N SER A 275 4.21 -3.34 -11.79
CA SER A 275 3.50 -3.00 -10.55
C SER A 275 3.23 -1.50 -10.39
N ALA A 276 3.86 -0.64 -11.19
CA ALA A 276 3.49 0.77 -11.23
C ALA A 276 2.08 0.97 -11.81
N VAL A 277 1.67 0.11 -12.74
CA VAL A 277 0.37 0.19 -13.43
C VAL A 277 -0.63 -0.79 -12.83
N LEU A 278 -0.16 -1.97 -12.45
CA LEU A 278 -0.98 -3.06 -11.91
C LEU A 278 -1.01 -3.05 -10.38
N ASP A 279 -1.96 -3.79 -9.80
CA ASP A 279 -2.07 -3.93 -8.34
C ASP A 279 -0.95 -4.81 -7.76
N ASN A 280 -0.19 -4.25 -6.82
CA ASN A 280 0.92 -4.90 -6.13
C ASN A 280 0.55 -6.24 -5.49
N ALA A 281 -0.61 -6.31 -4.83
CA ALA A 281 -1.09 -7.50 -4.14
C ALA A 281 -1.33 -8.66 -5.12
N THR A 282 -1.92 -8.34 -6.26
CA THR A 282 -2.18 -9.28 -7.34
C THR A 282 -0.89 -9.86 -7.91
N LEU A 283 0.13 -9.02 -8.16
CA LEU A 283 1.43 -9.48 -8.63
C LEU A 283 2.16 -10.33 -7.58
N ALA A 284 2.14 -9.92 -6.31
CA ALA A 284 2.71 -10.72 -5.23
C ALA A 284 2.06 -12.12 -5.15
N ALA A 285 0.74 -12.21 -5.32
CA ALA A 285 0.03 -13.49 -5.37
C ALA A 285 0.43 -14.35 -6.58
N ALA A 286 0.78 -13.74 -7.71
CA ALA A 286 1.15 -14.41 -8.95
C ALA A 286 2.66 -14.73 -9.06
N GLU A 287 3.52 -14.09 -8.26
CA GLU A 287 4.98 -14.21 -8.38
C GLU A 287 5.63 -14.94 -7.21
N ILE A 288 5.16 -14.74 -5.97
CA ILE A 288 5.81 -15.30 -4.78
C ILE A 288 5.46 -16.79 -4.65
N SER A 289 6.41 -17.64 -4.29
CA SER A 289 6.17 -19.06 -3.98
C SER A 289 6.95 -19.50 -2.73
N PRO A 290 6.43 -20.43 -1.93
CA PRO A 290 7.18 -21.05 -0.83
C PRO A 290 8.47 -21.75 -1.25
N ALA A 291 8.60 -22.12 -2.53
CA ALA A 291 9.81 -22.72 -3.09
C ALA A 291 10.96 -21.71 -3.30
N MET A 292 10.68 -20.41 -3.20
CA MET A 292 11.69 -19.35 -3.33
C MET A 292 12.46 -19.14 -2.03
N GLY A 293 13.75 -18.84 -2.15
CA GLY A 293 14.54 -18.41 -0.99
C GLY A 293 14.18 -17.00 -0.53
N ASP A 294 14.32 -16.73 0.77
CA ASP A 294 14.02 -15.43 1.41
C ASP A 294 14.56 -14.22 0.62
N LYS A 295 15.80 -14.32 0.12
CA LYS A 295 16.42 -13.24 -0.66
C LYS A 295 15.70 -12.95 -1.97
N ALA A 296 15.28 -13.98 -2.70
CA ALA A 296 14.52 -13.80 -3.93
C ALA A 296 13.16 -13.15 -3.64
N ILE A 297 12.50 -13.58 -2.55
CA ILE A 297 11.24 -12.99 -2.09
C ILE A 297 11.46 -11.51 -1.72
N GLN A 298 12.54 -11.20 -1.00
CA GLN A 298 12.89 -9.82 -0.64
C GLN A 298 13.13 -8.96 -1.89
N ASP A 299 13.87 -9.45 -2.88
CA ASP A 299 14.12 -8.73 -4.13
C ASP A 299 12.82 -8.46 -4.90
N ILE A 300 11.97 -9.48 -5.07
CA ILE A 300 10.65 -9.36 -5.69
C ILE A 300 9.81 -8.30 -4.97
N LEU A 301 9.71 -8.40 -3.64
CA LEU A 301 8.96 -7.47 -2.80
C LEU A 301 9.43 -6.03 -2.97
N MET A 302 10.73 -5.80 -2.94
CA MET A 302 11.28 -4.44 -3.06
C MET A 302 11.06 -3.88 -4.47
N GLY A 303 11.07 -4.71 -5.50
CA GLY A 303 10.65 -4.33 -6.85
C GLY A 303 9.20 -3.87 -6.90
N LEU A 304 8.27 -4.69 -6.36
CA LEU A 304 6.83 -4.38 -6.33
C LEU A 304 6.54 -3.10 -5.52
N LEU A 305 7.13 -2.96 -4.33
CA LEU A 305 6.87 -1.83 -3.43
C LEU A 305 7.37 -0.50 -3.99
N ILE A 306 8.61 -0.46 -4.50
CA ILE A 306 9.18 0.77 -5.05
C ILE A 306 8.47 1.12 -6.37
N SER A 307 8.23 0.14 -7.24
CA SER A 307 7.50 0.38 -8.48
C SER A 307 6.07 0.85 -8.26
N GLY A 308 5.34 0.23 -7.33
CA GLY A 308 3.96 0.61 -7.01
C GLY A 308 3.82 2.06 -6.56
N GLY A 309 4.88 2.68 -6.05
CA GLY A 309 4.92 4.10 -5.70
C GLY A 309 5.01 5.07 -6.91
N MET A 310 5.31 4.58 -8.12
CA MET A 310 5.59 5.45 -9.28
C MET A 310 4.36 6.09 -9.92
N LEU A 311 3.21 5.40 -9.88
CA LEU A 311 1.96 5.89 -10.44
C LEU A 311 0.81 5.72 -9.44
N VAL A 312 -0.28 6.46 -9.67
CA VAL A 312 -1.46 6.45 -8.81
C VAL A 312 -2.07 5.06 -8.59
N PRO A 313 -2.28 4.20 -9.61
CA PRO A 313 -2.92 2.91 -9.39
C PRO A 313 -2.04 1.87 -8.68
N GLY A 314 -0.71 2.04 -8.69
CA GLY A 314 0.21 1.01 -8.21
C GLY A 314 0.15 0.74 -6.70
N ASN A 315 -0.30 1.69 -5.88
CA ASN A 315 -0.47 1.45 -4.44
C ASN A 315 -1.63 2.27 -3.84
N ILE A 316 -2.30 1.68 -2.84
CA ILE A 316 -3.44 2.22 -2.09
C ILE A 316 -3.24 3.66 -1.56
N PRO A 317 -2.12 4.02 -0.89
CA PRO A 317 -1.97 5.38 -0.38
C PRO A 317 -1.90 6.40 -1.52
N ASN A 318 -1.41 6.02 -2.72
CA ASN A 318 -1.38 6.88 -3.89
C ASN A 318 -2.80 7.18 -4.37
N ILE A 319 -3.64 6.14 -4.50
CA ILE A 319 -5.04 6.23 -4.93
C ILE A 319 -5.82 7.17 -4.00
N ILE A 320 -5.71 6.96 -2.69
CA ILE A 320 -6.45 7.75 -1.68
C ILE A 320 -5.97 9.20 -1.69
N ALA A 321 -4.67 9.42 -1.60
CA ALA A 321 -4.12 10.77 -1.52
C ALA A 321 -4.39 11.56 -2.81
N ALA A 322 -4.16 10.97 -3.97
CA ALA A 322 -4.42 11.60 -5.25
C ALA A 322 -5.91 11.90 -5.45
N GLY A 323 -6.80 10.96 -5.12
CA GLY A 323 -8.24 11.16 -5.21
C GLY A 323 -8.75 12.29 -4.30
N LYS A 324 -8.35 12.30 -3.02
CA LYS A 324 -8.85 13.28 -2.03
C LYS A 324 -8.23 14.67 -2.18
N LEU A 325 -7.01 14.77 -2.72
CA LEU A 325 -6.32 16.04 -3.01
C LEU A 325 -6.46 16.48 -4.47
N LYS A 326 -7.26 15.74 -5.26
CA LYS A 326 -7.50 15.98 -6.68
C LYS A 326 -6.19 16.11 -7.48
N ILE A 327 -5.19 15.26 -7.19
CA ILE A 327 -3.92 15.19 -7.93
C ILE A 327 -4.15 14.33 -9.17
N SER A 328 -3.90 14.89 -10.34
CA SER A 328 -3.99 14.13 -11.59
C SER A 328 -2.87 13.10 -11.69
N SER A 329 -3.11 11.99 -12.39
CA SER A 329 -2.10 10.95 -12.58
C SER A 329 -0.82 11.48 -13.23
N ILE A 330 -0.93 12.47 -14.13
CA ILE A 330 0.21 13.12 -14.77
C ILE A 330 0.99 13.99 -13.78
N GLU A 331 0.31 14.79 -12.96
CA GLU A 331 0.98 15.59 -11.91
C GLU A 331 1.75 14.70 -10.93
N TYR A 332 1.14 13.59 -10.51
CA TYR A 332 1.76 12.61 -9.63
C TYR A 332 2.99 11.98 -10.30
N ALA A 333 2.80 11.39 -11.49
CA ALA A 333 3.82 10.64 -12.21
C ALA A 333 5.04 11.50 -12.57
N ARG A 334 4.85 12.78 -12.89
CA ARG A 334 5.97 13.70 -13.22
C ARG A 334 7.05 13.77 -12.15
N PHE A 335 6.69 13.56 -10.89
CA PHE A 335 7.65 13.51 -9.79
C PHE A 335 7.87 12.10 -9.27
N ALA A 336 6.82 11.30 -9.12
CA ALA A 336 6.89 9.95 -8.57
C ALA A 336 7.64 8.96 -9.46
N PHE A 337 7.44 9.01 -10.78
CA PHE A 337 8.07 8.04 -11.69
C PHE A 337 9.61 8.20 -11.73
N PRO A 338 10.19 9.39 -11.96
CA PRO A 338 11.65 9.55 -11.91
C PRO A 338 12.24 9.21 -10.54
N LEU A 339 11.54 9.57 -9.46
CA LEU A 339 11.96 9.29 -8.09
C LEU A 339 11.97 7.79 -7.80
N GLY A 340 10.90 7.07 -8.15
CA GLY A 340 10.82 5.63 -7.99
C GLY A 340 11.84 4.90 -8.86
N LEU A 341 12.09 5.35 -10.10
CA LEU A 341 13.09 4.74 -10.97
C LEU A 341 14.51 4.92 -10.39
N ALA A 342 14.81 6.11 -9.87
CA ALA A 342 16.07 6.36 -9.16
C ALA A 342 16.20 5.47 -7.91
N ALA A 343 15.12 5.34 -7.12
CA ALA A 343 15.10 4.44 -5.96
C ALA A 343 15.32 2.97 -6.38
N MET A 344 14.74 2.54 -7.50
CA MET A 344 14.97 1.19 -8.02
C MET A 344 16.42 0.95 -8.42
N VAL A 345 17.05 1.89 -9.12
CA VAL A 345 18.47 1.80 -9.49
C VAL A 345 19.36 1.73 -8.24
N VAL A 346 19.09 2.58 -7.24
CA VAL A 346 19.85 2.57 -5.98
C VAL A 346 19.70 1.24 -5.26
N TYR A 347 18.48 0.72 -5.15
CA TYR A 347 18.23 -0.56 -4.50
C TYR A 347 18.84 -1.72 -5.29
N PHE A 348 18.76 -1.70 -6.62
CA PHE A 348 19.43 -2.67 -7.48
C PHE A 348 20.95 -2.68 -7.26
N ALA A 349 21.58 -1.51 -7.13
CA ALA A 349 23.00 -1.43 -6.77
C ALA A 349 23.28 -2.04 -5.40
N ILE A 350 22.43 -1.78 -4.40
CA ILE A 350 22.53 -2.42 -3.07
C ILE A 350 22.46 -3.95 -3.22
N ILE A 351 21.49 -4.48 -3.99
CA ILE A 351 21.39 -5.94 -4.26
C ILE A 351 22.66 -6.47 -4.95
N LEU A 352 23.31 -5.71 -5.84
CA LEU A 352 24.53 -6.18 -6.51
C LEU A 352 25.79 -6.17 -5.64
N PHE A 353 25.90 -5.25 -4.68
CA PHE A 353 27.15 -5.01 -3.93
C PHE A 353 27.13 -5.47 -2.47
N LEU A 354 25.96 -5.66 -1.86
CA LEU A 354 25.80 -6.18 -0.49
C LEU A 354 25.45 -7.68 -0.46
N VAL A 355 25.65 -8.35 -1.59
CA VAL A 355 25.44 -9.77 -1.87
C VAL A 355 26.75 -10.37 -2.29
#